data_AF-A0A2T6FBR3-F1
#
_entry.id   AF-A0A2T6FBR3-F1
#
_cell.length_a   1.000
_cell.length_b   1.000
_cell.length_c   1.000
_cell.angle_alpha   90.00
_cell.angle_beta   90.00
_cell.angle_gamma   90.00
#
_symmetry.space_group_name_H-M   'P 1'
#
loop_
_entity.id
_entity.type
_entity.pdbx_description
1 polymer ?
#
loop_
_entity_poly.entity_id
_entity_poly.type
_entity_poly.pdbx_seq_one_letter_code
_entity_poly.pdbx_strand_id
1 'polypeptide(L)'
;MTLVASWLQPLVAAVMTAALATAVGIAVLRPVLQAGKLSAITADRLDSITRWACSLLGIGLLGYWCAGTIAITDTSLDDLPNSLWLVLTQSHFGTMIWLSLVAWLVLMLATFSVALPGRHGLFVLGLIGFSLARAATGHAADQGFISIAVAVHTAHVLAATAWVGSVVVCVLITADWVRWELTQRSALAHRLSEVATLALVVVVCSGLFNVARTLGHASNIWASDYVWILLAKLFTVAIAAALGVRNRWHWLAELDRGQQTGASGFRRVLLAEMVLLLVVLAIATKLGITMPAQ
;
A
#
# COMPACT_ATOMS: atom_id res chain seq x y z
N MET A 1 -5.91 -5.81 28.32
CA MET A 1 -4.85 -5.35 27.40
C MET A 1 -4.99 -3.85 27.20
N THR A 2 -3.93 -3.06 27.35
CA THR A 2 -4.00 -1.60 27.23
C THR A 2 -4.41 -1.18 25.81
N LEU A 3 -5.09 -0.04 25.67
CA LEU A 3 -5.46 0.55 24.38
C LEU A 3 -4.26 0.59 23.42
N VAL A 4 -3.07 0.89 23.95
CA VAL A 4 -1.79 0.90 23.22
C VAL A 4 -1.42 -0.46 22.62
N ALA A 5 -1.63 -1.57 23.34
CA ALA A 5 -1.36 -2.92 22.81
C ALA A 5 -2.29 -3.27 21.63
N SER A 6 -3.55 -2.83 21.68
CA SER A 6 -4.55 -3.09 20.62
C SER A 6 -4.31 -2.29 19.32
N TRP A 7 -3.43 -1.29 19.35
CA TRP A 7 -3.09 -0.42 18.23
C TRP A 7 -1.66 -0.58 17.72
N LEU A 8 -0.78 -1.26 18.46
CA LEU A 8 0.60 -1.49 18.04
C LEU A 8 0.68 -2.24 16.71
N GLN A 9 0.01 -3.39 16.59
CA GLN A 9 0.03 -4.18 15.36
C GLN A 9 -0.61 -3.45 14.15
N PRO A 10 -1.79 -2.82 14.25
CA PRO A 10 -2.34 -1.99 13.18
C PRO A 10 -1.44 -0.85 12.73
N LEU A 11 -0.80 -0.17 13.68
CA LEU A 11 0.05 0.99 13.40
C LEU A 11 1.30 0.57 12.64
N VAL A 12 1.98 -0.48 13.10
CA VAL A 12 3.16 -0.99 12.39
C VAL A 12 2.79 -1.55 11.03
N ALA A 13 1.66 -2.26 10.92
CA ALA A 13 1.13 -2.71 9.64
C ALA A 13 0.84 -1.54 8.68
N ALA A 14 0.32 -0.42 9.19
CA ALA A 14 0.05 0.78 8.39
C ALA A 14 1.36 1.42 7.89
N VAL A 15 2.37 1.56 8.74
CA VAL A 15 3.70 2.06 8.34
C VAL A 15 4.33 1.15 7.28
N MET A 16 4.32 -0.16 7.50
CA MET A 16 4.85 -1.15 6.56
C MET A 16 4.12 -1.06 5.22
N THR A 17 2.80 -0.93 5.23
CA THR A 17 2.01 -0.89 3.98
C THR A 17 2.12 0.47 3.29
N ALA A 18 2.35 1.57 4.02
CA ALA A 18 2.64 2.88 3.43
C ALA A 18 4.01 2.88 2.74
N ALA A 19 5.00 2.22 3.33
CA ALA A 19 6.31 2.00 2.73
C ALA A 19 6.22 1.14 1.46
N LEU A 20 5.46 0.03 1.51
CA LEU A 20 5.16 -0.81 0.35
C LEU A 20 4.44 -0.01 -0.75
N ALA A 21 3.40 0.75 -0.39
CA ALA A 21 2.68 1.62 -1.31
C ALA A 21 3.62 2.60 -1.99
N THR A 22 4.49 3.28 -1.24
CA THR A 22 5.47 4.20 -1.82
C THR A 22 6.37 3.49 -2.83
N ALA A 23 6.88 2.30 -2.52
CA ALA A 23 7.72 1.53 -3.44
C ALA A 23 6.97 1.08 -4.71
N VAL A 24 5.71 0.62 -4.58
CA VAL A 24 4.84 0.27 -5.72
C VAL A 24 4.54 1.52 -6.56
N GLY A 25 4.24 2.65 -5.94
CA GLY A 25 4.02 3.95 -6.57
C GLY A 25 5.19 4.38 -7.44
N ILE A 26 6.42 4.21 -6.94
CA ILE A 26 7.64 4.46 -7.71
C ILE A 26 7.72 3.52 -8.91
N ALA A 27 7.48 2.22 -8.73
CA ALA A 27 7.53 1.25 -9.83
C ALA A 27 6.56 1.61 -10.97
N VAL A 28 5.33 2.02 -10.66
CA VAL A 28 4.31 2.32 -11.68
C VAL A 28 4.47 3.67 -12.37
N LEU A 29 5.09 4.66 -11.70
CA LEU A 29 5.34 6.00 -12.23
C LEU A 29 6.73 6.18 -12.87
N ARG A 30 7.72 5.36 -12.48
CA ARG A 30 9.10 5.47 -13.00
C ARG A 30 9.18 5.47 -14.53
N PRO A 31 8.41 4.66 -15.30
CA PRO A 31 8.47 4.69 -16.76
C PRO A 31 8.11 6.05 -17.37
N VAL A 32 7.01 6.69 -16.91
CA VAL A 32 6.60 8.00 -17.45
C VAL A 32 7.58 9.10 -17.06
N LEU A 33 8.13 9.03 -15.84
CA LEU A 33 9.11 9.99 -15.36
C LEU A 33 10.42 9.87 -16.15
N GLN A 34 10.90 8.67 -16.43
CA GLN A 34 12.09 8.45 -17.25
C GLN A 34 11.89 8.92 -18.70
N ALA A 35 10.73 8.62 -19.30
CA ALA A 35 10.40 9.08 -20.66
C ALA A 35 10.35 10.61 -20.75
N GLY A 36 9.86 11.28 -19.70
CA GLY A 36 9.79 12.74 -19.61
C GLY A 36 11.14 13.44 -19.38
N LYS A 37 12.28 12.72 -19.37
CA LYS A 37 13.62 13.24 -19.08
C LYS A 37 13.66 14.02 -17.76
N LEU A 38 13.48 13.31 -16.65
CA LEU A 38 13.67 13.83 -15.29
C LEU A 38 14.91 14.72 -15.19
N SER A 39 14.80 15.85 -14.50
CA SER A 39 15.97 16.59 -14.03
C SER A 39 16.79 15.71 -13.08
N ALA A 40 18.10 15.95 -13.00
CA ALA A 40 18.99 15.22 -12.08
C ALA A 40 18.47 15.29 -10.63
N ILE A 41 18.00 16.48 -10.20
CA ILE A 41 17.44 16.70 -8.87
C ILE A 41 16.22 15.80 -8.61
N THR A 42 15.29 15.69 -9.57
CA THR A 42 14.09 14.85 -9.40
C THR A 42 14.43 13.37 -9.45
N ALA A 43 15.41 12.96 -10.27
CA ALA A 43 15.92 11.59 -10.30
C ALA A 43 16.56 11.19 -8.96
N ASP A 44 17.46 12.02 -8.42
CA ASP A 44 18.11 11.79 -7.12
C ASP A 44 17.09 11.73 -5.98
N ARG A 45 16.07 12.60 -6.03
CA ARG A 45 14.96 12.59 -5.07
C ARG A 45 14.17 11.29 -5.16
N LEU A 46 13.84 10.82 -6.35
CA LEU A 46 13.10 9.57 -6.55
C LEU A 46 13.89 8.37 -6.03
N ASP A 47 15.20 8.31 -6.28
CA ASP A 47 16.06 7.24 -5.78
C ASP A 47 16.23 7.32 -4.25
N SER A 48 16.30 8.52 -3.68
CA SER A 48 16.30 8.72 -2.22
C SER A 48 15.00 8.23 -1.59
N ILE A 49 13.84 8.61 -2.15
CA ILE A 49 12.53 8.12 -1.68
C ILE A 49 12.45 6.58 -1.81
N THR A 50 12.98 6.00 -2.89
CA THR A 50 13.02 4.54 -3.07
C THR A 50 13.81 3.86 -1.94
N ARG A 51 15.02 4.35 -1.64
CA ARG A 51 15.83 3.82 -0.54
C ARG A 51 15.12 3.92 0.80
N TRP A 52 14.56 5.09 1.12
CA TRP A 52 13.81 5.29 2.36
C TRP A 52 12.59 4.39 2.46
N ALA A 53 11.81 4.24 1.38
CA ALA A 53 10.66 3.35 1.35
C ALA A 53 11.07 1.89 1.59
N CYS A 54 12.12 1.39 0.93
CA CYS A 54 12.61 0.02 1.14
C CYS A 54 13.17 -0.21 2.55
N SER A 55 13.90 0.77 3.11
CA SER A 55 14.39 0.69 4.50
C SER A 55 13.25 0.70 5.51
N LEU A 56 12.28 1.60 5.36
CA LEU A 56 11.09 1.67 6.21
C LEU A 56 10.22 0.42 6.10
N LEU A 57 10.16 -0.20 4.91
CA LEU A 57 9.47 -1.47 4.72
C LEU A 57 10.08 -2.59 5.57
N GLY A 58 11.42 -2.65 5.66
CA GLY A 58 12.14 -3.62 6.48
C GLY A 58 11.94 -3.38 7.99
N ILE A 59 12.02 -2.12 8.42
CA ILE A 59 11.73 -1.73 9.81
C ILE A 59 10.26 -2.09 10.16
N GLY A 60 9.33 -1.79 9.26
CA GLY A 60 7.92 -2.16 9.39
C GLY A 60 7.70 -3.67 9.44
N LEU A 61 8.43 -4.45 8.64
CA LEU A 61 8.37 -5.91 8.68
C LEU A 61 8.81 -6.46 10.04
N LEU A 62 9.94 -5.96 10.57
CA LEU A 62 10.44 -6.37 11.88
C LEU A 62 9.43 -6.04 12.99
N GLY A 63 8.91 -4.81 13.00
CA GLY A 63 7.91 -4.44 13.99
C GLY A 63 6.58 -5.20 13.82
N TYR A 64 6.20 -5.55 12.58
CA TYR A 64 4.99 -6.33 12.31
C TYR A 64 5.13 -7.76 12.81
N TRP A 65 6.31 -8.36 12.66
CA TRP A 65 6.64 -9.65 13.25
C TRP A 65 6.53 -9.59 14.78
N CYS A 66 7.18 -8.62 15.43
CA CYS A 66 7.09 -8.47 16.89
C CYS A 66 5.66 -8.27 17.38
N ALA A 67 4.93 -7.32 16.78
CA ALA A 67 3.56 -7.02 17.18
C ALA A 67 2.60 -8.18 16.89
N GLY A 68 2.80 -8.89 15.77
CA GLY A 68 2.03 -10.08 15.41
C GLY A 68 2.27 -11.25 16.37
N THR A 69 3.53 -11.49 16.76
CA THR A 69 3.86 -12.50 17.77
C THR A 69 3.17 -12.20 19.10
N ILE A 70 3.26 -10.96 19.61
CA ILE A 70 2.58 -10.56 20.84
C ILE A 70 1.07 -10.77 20.73
N ALA A 71 0.47 -10.41 19.60
CA ALA A 71 -0.97 -10.57 19.40
C ALA A 71 -1.41 -12.04 19.31
N ILE A 72 -0.56 -12.94 18.81
CA ILE A 72 -0.88 -14.38 18.67
C ILE A 72 -0.65 -15.13 19.98
N THR A 73 0.42 -14.82 20.73
CA THR A 73 0.83 -15.61 21.89
C THR A 73 0.49 -14.98 23.24
N ASP A 74 0.01 -13.73 23.25
CA ASP A 74 -0.22 -12.91 24.46
C ASP A 74 1.00 -12.89 25.41
N THR A 75 2.21 -12.90 24.81
CA THR A 75 3.47 -13.01 25.55
C THR A 75 3.92 -11.71 26.19
N SER A 76 4.68 -11.80 27.29
CA SER A 76 5.35 -10.68 27.92
C SER A 76 6.56 -10.20 27.09
N LEU A 77 7.08 -9.01 27.38
CA LEU A 77 8.29 -8.52 26.70
C LEU A 77 9.53 -9.35 27.04
N ASP A 78 9.57 -9.97 28.22
CA ASP A 78 10.71 -10.76 28.69
C ASP A 78 10.80 -12.10 27.94
N ASP A 79 9.66 -12.72 27.62
CA ASP A 79 9.57 -13.98 26.87
C ASP A 79 9.41 -13.79 25.35
N LEU A 80 9.47 -12.54 24.88
CA LEU A 80 9.32 -12.21 23.47
C LEU A 80 10.35 -12.94 22.57
N PRO A 81 11.66 -13.06 22.91
CA PRO A 81 12.62 -13.75 22.05
C PRO A 81 12.26 -15.22 21.78
N ASN A 82 11.83 -15.94 22.82
CA ASN A 82 11.42 -17.34 22.70
C ASN A 82 10.13 -17.46 21.88
N SER A 83 9.17 -16.56 22.12
CA SER A 83 7.90 -16.52 21.39
C SER A 83 8.10 -16.16 19.91
N LEU A 84 9.02 -15.24 19.61
CA LEU A 84 9.41 -14.86 18.25
C LEU A 84 9.95 -16.07 17.50
N TRP A 85 10.86 -16.81 18.11
CA TRP A 85 11.43 -18.03 17.51
C TRP A 85 10.36 -19.10 17.27
N LEU A 86 9.50 -19.33 18.26
CA LEU A 86 8.41 -20.30 18.18
C LEU A 86 7.45 -19.95 17.04
N VAL A 87 6.93 -18.71 17.01
CA VAL A 87 6.01 -18.26 15.94
C VAL A 87 6.70 -18.31 14.58
N LEU A 88 7.97 -17.89 14.49
CA LEU A 88 8.70 -17.87 13.23
C LEU A 88 8.91 -19.27 12.62
N THR A 89 9.10 -20.30 13.46
CA THR A 89 9.45 -21.66 13.01
C THR A 89 8.28 -22.64 13.00
N GLN A 90 7.28 -22.45 13.87
CA GLN A 90 6.19 -23.41 14.08
C GLN A 90 4.81 -22.88 13.65
N SER A 91 4.74 -21.75 12.94
CA SER A 91 3.45 -21.20 12.49
C SER A 91 3.41 -20.87 11.01
N HIS A 92 2.20 -20.96 10.45
CA HIS A 92 1.87 -20.48 9.11
C HIS A 92 2.20 -18.98 8.93
N PHE A 93 2.00 -18.19 9.98
CA PHE A 93 2.39 -16.78 10.01
C PHE A 93 3.91 -16.62 9.82
N GLY A 94 4.71 -17.42 10.54
CA GLY A 94 6.17 -17.44 10.44
C GLY A 94 6.69 -17.77 9.05
N THR A 95 6.07 -18.73 8.35
CA THR A 95 6.39 -19.02 6.94
C THR A 95 6.23 -17.80 6.04
N MET A 96 5.17 -17.01 6.24
CA MET A 96 4.95 -15.79 5.46
C MET A 96 5.86 -14.63 5.88
N ILE A 97 6.33 -14.59 7.12
CA ILE A 97 7.39 -13.66 7.54
C ILE A 97 8.70 -13.98 6.81
N TRP A 98 9.09 -15.26 6.69
CA TRP A 98 10.25 -15.66 5.89
C TRP A 98 10.12 -15.27 4.41
N LEU A 99 8.95 -15.52 3.81
CA LEU A 99 8.70 -15.12 2.41
C LEU A 99 8.79 -13.59 2.25
N SER A 100 8.22 -12.82 3.18
CA SER A 100 8.31 -11.36 3.21
C SER A 100 9.75 -10.88 3.34
N LEU A 101 10.57 -11.55 4.18
CA LEU A 101 11.98 -11.23 4.36
C LEU A 101 12.79 -11.47 3.08
N VAL A 102 12.60 -12.61 2.42
CA VAL A 102 13.26 -12.90 1.13
C VAL A 102 12.86 -11.87 0.08
N ALA A 103 11.56 -11.57 -0.03
CA ALA A 103 11.07 -10.55 -0.95
C ALA A 103 11.66 -9.16 -0.66
N TRP A 104 11.79 -8.79 0.62
CA TRP A 104 12.44 -7.55 1.05
C TRP A 104 13.94 -7.52 0.73
N LEU A 105 14.66 -8.62 0.92
CA LEU A 105 16.08 -8.71 0.54
C LEU A 105 16.27 -8.53 -0.97
N VAL A 106 15.39 -9.11 -1.78
CA VAL A 106 15.37 -8.90 -3.25
C VAL A 106 15.12 -7.43 -3.59
N LEU A 107 14.21 -6.75 -2.88
CA LEU A 107 13.97 -5.30 -3.04
C LEU A 107 15.21 -4.48 -2.69
N MET A 108 15.87 -4.79 -1.58
CA MET A 108 17.10 -4.11 -1.15
C MET A 108 18.22 -4.30 -2.18
N LEU A 109 18.43 -5.53 -2.65
CA LEU A 109 19.39 -5.82 -3.70
C LEU A 109 19.11 -5.01 -4.97
N ALA A 110 17.86 -4.99 -5.44
CA ALA A 110 17.45 -4.23 -6.61
C ALA A 110 17.59 -2.70 -6.44
N THR A 111 17.46 -2.20 -5.20
CA THR A 111 17.52 -0.77 -4.88
C THR A 111 18.94 -0.24 -4.78
N PHE A 112 19.86 -1.01 -4.20
CA PHE A 112 21.24 -0.58 -3.93
C PHE A 112 22.25 -1.03 -4.99
N SER A 113 21.93 -2.04 -5.80
CA SER A 113 22.86 -2.56 -6.81
C SER A 113 22.55 -2.01 -8.20
N VAL A 114 23.15 -0.86 -8.53
CA VAL A 114 22.98 -0.17 -9.82
C VAL A 114 23.48 -1.01 -11.01
N ALA A 115 24.47 -1.87 -10.79
CA ALA A 115 25.12 -2.68 -11.82
C ALA A 115 24.38 -3.98 -12.19
N LEU A 116 23.27 -4.34 -11.51
CA LEU A 116 22.59 -5.61 -11.78
C LEU A 116 21.74 -5.55 -13.06
N PRO A 117 22.01 -6.44 -14.04
CA PRO A 117 21.10 -6.65 -15.16
C PRO A 117 19.72 -7.05 -14.64
N GLY A 118 18.66 -6.46 -15.18
CA GLY A 118 17.28 -6.81 -14.79
C GLY A 118 16.84 -6.33 -13.40
N ARG A 119 17.55 -5.38 -12.77
CA ARG A 119 17.18 -4.81 -11.45
C ARG A 119 15.70 -4.39 -11.33
N HIS A 120 15.10 -3.89 -12.41
CA HIS A 120 13.69 -3.50 -12.44
C HIS A 120 12.76 -4.70 -12.30
N GLY A 121 13.09 -5.82 -12.95
CA GLY A 121 12.36 -7.08 -12.81
C GLY A 121 12.48 -7.64 -11.39
N LEU A 122 13.67 -7.62 -10.81
CA LEU A 122 13.88 -8.01 -9.40
C LEU A 122 13.10 -7.13 -8.43
N PHE A 123 13.07 -5.81 -8.66
CA PHE A 123 12.29 -4.89 -7.85
C PHE A 123 10.79 -5.23 -7.89
N VAL A 124 10.22 -5.40 -9.09
CA VAL A 124 8.81 -5.78 -9.25
C VAL A 124 8.52 -7.15 -8.64
N LEU A 125 9.41 -8.12 -8.83
CA LEU A 125 9.28 -9.46 -8.22
C LEU A 125 9.25 -9.38 -6.69
N GLY A 126 10.13 -8.58 -6.10
CA GLY A 126 10.15 -8.33 -4.66
C GLY A 126 8.84 -7.69 -4.16
N LEU A 127 8.27 -6.72 -4.90
CA LEU A 127 6.99 -6.10 -4.55
C LEU A 127 5.83 -7.11 -4.59
N ILE A 128 5.80 -7.97 -5.61
CA ILE A 128 4.77 -9.02 -5.76
C ILE A 128 4.92 -10.05 -4.63
N GLY A 129 6.14 -10.55 -4.40
CA GLY A 129 6.42 -11.54 -3.35
C GLY A 129 6.06 -11.01 -1.96
N PHE A 130 6.38 -9.75 -1.68
CA PHE A 130 6.02 -9.11 -0.41
C PHE A 130 4.50 -8.96 -0.28
N SER A 131 3.81 -8.53 -1.34
CA SER A 131 2.34 -8.38 -1.33
C SER A 131 1.62 -9.72 -1.17
N LEU A 132 2.15 -10.79 -1.78
CA LEU A 132 1.66 -12.16 -1.62
C LEU A 132 1.79 -12.62 -0.17
N ALA A 133 2.98 -12.46 0.40
CA ALA A 133 3.23 -12.82 1.79
C ALA A 133 2.34 -12.02 2.74
N ARG A 134 2.14 -10.73 2.48
CA ARG A 134 1.19 -9.88 3.24
C ARG A 134 -0.24 -10.43 3.18
N ALA A 135 -0.74 -10.74 1.99
CA ALA A 135 -2.08 -11.30 1.79
C ALA A 135 -2.27 -12.63 2.55
N ALA A 136 -1.24 -13.48 2.54
CA ALA A 136 -1.24 -14.79 3.18
C ALA A 136 -1.00 -14.78 4.70
N THR A 137 -0.89 -13.61 5.34
CA THR A 137 -0.89 -13.50 6.82
C THR A 137 -2.23 -13.11 7.43
N GLY A 138 -3.25 -12.82 6.60
CA GLY A 138 -4.60 -12.49 7.07
C GLY A 138 -5.62 -13.59 6.73
N HIS A 139 -6.90 -13.30 6.97
CA HIS A 139 -8.06 -14.20 6.73
C HIS A 139 -8.20 -14.75 5.31
N ALA A 140 -7.37 -14.34 4.36
CA ALA A 140 -7.32 -14.96 3.03
C ALA A 140 -6.65 -16.34 3.09
N ALA A 141 -5.73 -16.54 4.03
CA ALA A 141 -5.00 -17.81 4.20
C ALA A 141 -5.83 -18.93 4.84
N ASP A 142 -7.00 -18.62 5.39
CA ASP A 142 -7.91 -19.62 5.99
C ASP A 142 -8.38 -20.67 4.97
N GLN A 143 -8.35 -20.33 3.67
CA GLN A 143 -8.62 -21.26 2.57
C GLN A 143 -7.35 -21.95 2.02
N GLY A 144 -6.23 -21.84 2.73
CA GLY A 144 -4.91 -22.31 2.33
C GLY A 144 -4.07 -21.28 1.57
N PHE A 145 -2.75 -21.51 1.55
CA PHE A 145 -1.78 -20.61 0.91
C PHE A 145 -1.87 -20.57 -0.63
N ILE A 146 -2.26 -21.70 -1.24
CA ILE A 146 -2.50 -21.79 -2.69
C ILE A 146 -4.01 -21.76 -2.90
N SER A 147 -4.59 -20.57 -2.81
CA SER A 147 -6.04 -20.37 -2.94
C SER A 147 -6.38 -19.14 -3.78
N ILE A 148 -7.58 -19.16 -4.35
CA ILE A 148 -8.14 -17.99 -5.06
C ILE A 148 -8.28 -16.80 -4.11
N ALA A 149 -8.56 -17.03 -2.81
CA ALA A 149 -8.64 -15.98 -1.80
C ALA A 149 -7.31 -15.25 -1.63
N VAL A 150 -6.19 -15.98 -1.50
CA VAL A 150 -4.85 -15.38 -1.41
C VAL A 150 -4.50 -14.63 -2.70
N ALA A 151 -4.81 -15.19 -3.88
CA ALA A 151 -4.55 -14.52 -5.15
C ALA A 151 -5.34 -13.21 -5.29
N VAL A 152 -6.65 -13.23 -5.01
CA VAL A 152 -7.52 -12.04 -5.07
C VAL A 152 -7.09 -10.99 -4.02
N HIS A 153 -6.72 -11.41 -2.82
CA HIS A 153 -6.24 -10.49 -1.79
C HIS A 153 -4.86 -9.90 -2.14
N THR A 154 -3.99 -10.68 -2.77
CA THR A 154 -2.70 -10.18 -3.30
C THR A 154 -2.94 -9.11 -4.37
N ALA A 155 -3.86 -9.37 -5.30
CA ALA A 155 -4.27 -8.39 -6.31
C ALA A 155 -4.87 -7.12 -5.68
N HIS A 156 -5.70 -7.28 -4.63
CA HIS A 156 -6.25 -6.16 -3.86
C HIS A 156 -5.13 -5.31 -3.23
N VAL A 157 -4.15 -5.95 -2.58
CA VAL A 157 -3.02 -5.26 -1.94
C VAL A 157 -2.17 -4.54 -2.98
N LEU A 158 -1.82 -5.19 -4.09
CA LEU A 158 -1.04 -4.56 -5.17
C LEU A 158 -1.77 -3.36 -5.79
N ALA A 159 -3.07 -3.49 -6.06
CA ALA A 159 -3.87 -2.39 -6.60
C ALA A 159 -4.01 -1.24 -5.61
N ALA A 160 -4.35 -1.53 -4.34
CA ALA A 160 -4.46 -0.52 -3.30
C ALA A 160 -3.12 0.21 -3.08
N THR A 161 -2.01 -0.52 -3.02
CA THR A 161 -0.67 0.05 -2.86
C THR A 161 -0.23 0.84 -4.10
N ALA A 162 -0.63 0.44 -5.32
CA ALA A 162 -0.40 1.23 -6.52
C ALA A 162 -1.17 2.55 -6.53
N TRP A 163 -2.44 2.55 -6.12
CA TRP A 163 -3.24 3.78 -6.02
C TRP A 163 -2.67 4.73 -4.96
N VAL A 164 -2.56 4.26 -3.71
CA VAL A 164 -2.02 5.06 -2.59
C VAL A 164 -0.60 5.53 -2.91
N GLY A 165 0.23 4.62 -3.40
CA GLY A 165 1.63 4.85 -3.72
C GLY A 165 1.84 5.89 -4.81
N SER A 166 1.12 5.77 -5.91
CA SER A 166 1.25 6.73 -7.02
C SER A 166 0.83 8.14 -6.59
N VAL A 167 -0.24 8.28 -5.80
CA VAL A 167 -0.66 9.55 -5.21
C VAL A 167 0.42 10.13 -4.28
N VAL A 168 0.92 9.33 -3.33
CA VAL A 168 1.98 9.74 -2.39
C VAL A 168 3.23 10.19 -3.13
N VAL A 169 3.74 9.37 -4.05
CA VAL A 169 4.95 9.66 -4.82
C VAL A 169 4.77 10.92 -5.66
N CYS A 170 3.64 11.07 -6.35
CA CYS A 170 3.33 12.29 -7.08
C CYS A 170 3.36 13.52 -6.15
N VAL A 171 2.72 13.49 -4.99
CA VAL A 171 2.76 14.61 -4.03
C VAL A 171 4.20 14.96 -3.62
N LEU A 172 5.03 13.95 -3.33
CA LEU A 172 6.41 14.13 -2.87
C LEU A 172 7.32 14.75 -3.93
N ILE A 173 7.13 14.39 -5.20
CA ILE A 173 7.99 14.88 -6.30
C ILE A 173 7.46 16.15 -6.96
N THR A 174 6.20 16.54 -6.73
CA THR A 174 5.55 17.66 -7.44
C THR A 174 5.51 18.98 -6.66
N ALA A 175 6.31 19.12 -5.60
CA ALA A 175 6.35 20.34 -4.78
C ALA A 175 6.59 21.62 -5.60
N ASP A 176 7.45 21.52 -6.61
CA ASP A 176 7.87 22.58 -7.52
C ASP A 176 7.38 22.36 -8.97
N TRP A 177 6.43 21.43 -9.18
CA TRP A 177 6.01 21.05 -10.55
C TRP A 177 5.37 22.18 -11.35
N VAL A 178 5.00 23.29 -10.71
CA VAL A 178 4.58 24.54 -11.36
C VAL A 178 5.72 25.16 -12.20
N ARG A 179 6.94 24.65 -12.09
CA ARG A 179 8.10 25.02 -12.93
C ARG A 179 8.41 24.03 -14.05
N TRP A 180 7.78 22.86 -14.08
CA TRP A 180 8.05 21.82 -15.09
C TRP A 180 7.45 22.18 -16.44
N GLU A 181 7.86 21.55 -17.54
CA GLU A 181 7.18 21.80 -18.82
C GLU A 181 5.72 21.29 -18.79
N LEU A 182 4.83 21.94 -19.54
CA LEU A 182 3.41 21.55 -19.60
C LEU A 182 3.24 20.08 -20.00
N THR A 183 4.01 19.64 -21.01
CA THR A 183 4.03 18.25 -21.50
C THR A 183 4.42 17.25 -20.42
N GLN A 184 5.42 17.56 -19.60
CA GLN A 184 5.85 16.71 -18.48
C GLN A 184 4.78 16.61 -17.39
N ARG A 185 4.16 17.75 -17.02
CA ARG A 185 3.08 17.77 -16.01
C ARG A 185 1.87 16.97 -16.48
N SER A 186 1.44 17.21 -17.71
CA SER A 186 0.29 16.53 -18.31
C SER A 186 0.55 15.02 -18.42
N ALA A 187 1.71 14.60 -18.93
CA ALA A 187 2.06 13.17 -19.03
C ALA A 187 2.03 12.46 -17.68
N LEU A 188 2.61 13.05 -16.63
CA LEU A 188 2.57 12.49 -15.28
C LEU A 188 1.15 12.44 -14.72
N ALA A 189 0.37 13.51 -14.90
CA ALA A 189 -0.99 13.60 -14.37
C ALA A 189 -1.96 12.61 -15.05
N HIS A 190 -1.84 12.43 -16.37
CA HIS A 190 -2.56 11.39 -17.11
C HIS A 190 -2.15 9.99 -16.66
N ARG A 191 -0.85 9.71 -16.54
CA ARG A 191 -0.38 8.41 -16.06
C ARG A 191 -0.88 8.10 -14.65
N LEU A 192 -0.85 9.08 -13.74
CA LEU A 192 -1.40 8.94 -12.40
C LEU A 192 -2.90 8.61 -12.45
N SER A 193 -3.66 9.34 -13.26
CA SER A 193 -5.11 9.13 -13.45
C SER A 193 -5.43 7.75 -14.00
N GLU A 194 -4.66 7.25 -14.98
CA GLU A 194 -4.78 5.90 -15.52
C GLU A 194 -4.52 4.82 -14.46
N VAL A 195 -3.39 4.94 -13.75
CA VAL A 195 -3.00 4.00 -12.68
C VAL A 195 -4.07 3.99 -11.58
N ALA A 196 -4.50 5.16 -11.11
CA ALA A 196 -5.54 5.28 -10.08
C ALA A 196 -6.87 4.67 -10.55
N THR A 197 -7.27 4.88 -11.80
CA THR A 197 -8.52 4.32 -12.36
C THR A 197 -8.47 2.80 -12.42
N LEU A 198 -7.39 2.23 -12.98
CA LEU A 198 -7.22 0.78 -13.08
C LEU A 198 -7.14 0.14 -11.69
N ALA A 199 -6.37 0.75 -10.79
CA ALA A 199 -6.26 0.30 -9.41
C ALA A 199 -7.60 0.33 -8.68
N LEU A 200 -8.41 1.38 -8.85
CA LEU A 200 -9.74 1.48 -8.25
C LEU A 200 -10.65 0.35 -8.72
N VAL A 201 -10.66 0.02 -10.02
CA VAL A 201 -11.45 -1.11 -10.55
C VAL A 201 -11.03 -2.41 -9.89
N VAL A 202 -9.73 -2.71 -9.82
CA VAL A 202 -9.22 -3.92 -9.19
C VAL A 202 -9.55 -3.95 -7.70
N VAL A 203 -9.38 -2.83 -6.98
CA VAL A 203 -9.71 -2.70 -5.55
C VAL A 203 -11.18 -2.95 -5.28
N VAL A 204 -12.09 -2.41 -6.10
CA VAL A 204 -13.54 -2.61 -5.94
C VAL A 204 -13.93 -4.06 -6.21
N CYS A 205 -13.50 -4.65 -7.34
CA CYS A 205 -13.84 -6.02 -7.68
C CYS A 205 -13.30 -7.03 -6.66
N SER A 206 -12.02 -6.91 -6.31
CA SER A 206 -11.39 -7.77 -5.29
C SER A 206 -11.92 -7.50 -3.89
N GLY A 207 -12.29 -6.25 -3.58
CA GLY A 207 -12.90 -5.86 -2.32
C GLY A 207 -14.28 -6.49 -2.15
N LEU A 208 -15.13 -6.44 -3.18
CA LEU A 208 -16.44 -7.08 -3.18
C LEU A 208 -16.33 -8.59 -3.00
N PHE A 209 -15.40 -9.24 -3.70
CA PHE A 209 -15.10 -10.66 -3.48
C PHE A 209 -14.71 -10.96 -2.02
N ASN A 210 -13.84 -10.13 -1.43
CA ASN A 210 -13.43 -10.28 -0.04
C ASN A 210 -14.59 -10.04 0.95
N VAL A 211 -15.51 -9.11 0.66
CA VAL A 211 -16.70 -8.91 1.50
C VAL A 211 -17.63 -10.11 1.41
N ALA A 212 -17.91 -10.59 0.20
CA ALA A 212 -18.79 -11.73 -0.02
C ALA A 212 -18.27 -13.01 0.65
N ARG A 213 -16.97 -13.30 0.54
CA ARG A 213 -16.38 -14.48 1.19
C ARG A 213 -16.41 -14.39 2.72
N THR A 214 -16.21 -13.20 3.27
CA THR A 214 -16.00 -13.00 4.71
C THR A 214 -17.32 -12.83 5.47
N LEU A 215 -18.33 -12.22 4.85
CA LEU A 215 -19.64 -11.97 5.49
C LEU A 215 -20.77 -12.86 4.95
N GLY A 216 -20.55 -13.65 3.89
CA GLY A 216 -21.61 -14.38 3.20
C GLY A 216 -22.35 -15.44 4.04
N HIS A 217 -21.75 -15.90 5.15
CA HIS A 217 -22.34 -16.90 6.04
C HIS A 217 -22.68 -16.35 7.43
N ALA A 218 -22.44 -15.05 7.67
CA ALA A 218 -22.59 -14.46 9.00
C ALA A 218 -24.07 -14.31 9.38
N SER A 219 -24.42 -14.79 10.57
CA SER A 219 -25.80 -14.81 11.06
C SER A 219 -26.31 -13.43 11.50
N ASN A 220 -25.43 -12.61 12.09
CA ASN A 220 -25.72 -11.23 12.47
C ASN A 220 -24.49 -10.33 12.24
N ILE A 221 -24.41 -9.75 11.05
CA ILE A 221 -23.29 -8.87 10.65
C ILE A 221 -23.17 -7.60 11.49
N TRP A 222 -24.27 -7.08 12.03
CA TRP A 222 -24.30 -5.77 12.70
C TRP A 222 -23.73 -5.79 14.12
N ALA A 223 -23.62 -6.98 14.71
CA ALA A 223 -23.05 -7.16 16.05
C ALA A 223 -21.51 -7.14 16.06
N SER A 224 -20.86 -7.14 14.91
CA SER A 224 -19.39 -7.21 14.79
C SER A 224 -18.76 -5.85 14.51
N ASP A 225 -17.73 -5.50 15.28
CA ASP A 225 -16.87 -4.32 15.03
C ASP A 225 -16.29 -4.33 13.61
N TYR A 226 -16.07 -5.51 13.03
CA TYR A 226 -15.56 -5.69 11.68
C TYR A 226 -16.38 -4.91 10.64
N VAL A 227 -17.72 -4.96 10.74
CA VAL A 227 -18.62 -4.35 9.75
C VAL A 227 -18.61 -2.84 9.86
N TRP A 228 -18.55 -2.29 11.07
CA TRP A 228 -18.47 -0.84 11.27
C TRP A 228 -17.13 -0.27 10.76
N ILE A 229 -16.02 -0.98 11.00
CA ILE A 229 -14.71 -0.60 10.46
C ILE A 229 -14.71 -0.71 8.92
N LEU A 230 -15.33 -1.76 8.36
CA LEU A 230 -15.48 -1.92 6.92
C LEU A 230 -16.31 -0.78 6.30
N LEU A 231 -17.43 -0.40 6.90
CA LEU A 231 -18.26 0.71 6.43
C LEU A 231 -17.51 2.04 6.49
N ALA A 232 -16.76 2.29 7.56
CA ALA A 232 -15.89 3.47 7.65
C ALA A 232 -14.86 3.49 6.51
N LYS A 233 -14.21 2.34 6.23
CA LYS A 233 -13.27 2.20 5.10
C LYS A 233 -13.96 2.52 3.77
N LEU A 234 -15.13 1.93 3.51
CA LEU A 234 -15.87 2.13 2.25
C LEU A 234 -16.28 3.59 2.07
N PHE A 235 -16.77 4.24 3.13
CA PHE A 235 -17.12 5.66 3.11
C PHE A 235 -15.91 6.53 2.80
N THR A 236 -14.77 6.31 3.46
CA THR A 236 -13.53 7.06 3.18
C THR A 236 -13.01 6.82 1.76
N VAL A 237 -13.07 5.58 1.26
CA VAL A 237 -12.71 5.25 -0.13
C VAL A 237 -13.62 5.96 -1.13
N ALA A 238 -14.93 6.06 -0.86
CA ALA A 238 -15.87 6.77 -1.72
C ALA A 238 -15.53 8.27 -1.82
N ILE A 239 -15.16 8.91 -0.70
CA ILE A 239 -14.71 10.31 -0.70
C ILE A 239 -13.41 10.46 -1.52
N ALA A 240 -12.43 9.57 -1.31
CA ALA A 240 -11.18 9.59 -2.07
C ALA A 240 -11.42 9.43 -3.58
N ALA A 241 -12.30 8.51 -3.98
CA ALA A 241 -12.69 8.32 -5.38
C ALA A 241 -13.39 9.56 -5.96
N ALA A 242 -14.28 10.21 -5.19
CA ALA A 242 -14.92 11.46 -5.61
C ALA A 242 -13.91 12.61 -5.81
N LEU A 243 -12.89 12.70 -4.95
CA LEU A 243 -11.78 13.64 -5.15
C LEU A 243 -11.00 13.32 -6.42
N GLY A 244 -10.68 12.05 -6.68
CA GLY A 244 -9.98 11.61 -7.90
C GLY A 244 -10.77 11.95 -9.17
N VAL A 245 -12.08 11.72 -9.17
CA VAL A 245 -12.98 12.10 -10.28
C VAL A 245 -12.98 13.62 -10.50
N ARG A 246 -13.12 14.40 -9.42
CA ARG A 246 -13.03 15.87 -9.50
C ARG A 246 -11.68 16.32 -10.03
N ASN A 247 -10.59 15.67 -9.60
CA ASN A 247 -9.24 15.98 -10.05
C ASN A 247 -9.08 15.72 -11.56
N ARG A 248 -9.63 14.60 -12.04
CA ARG A 248 -9.59 14.21 -13.46
C ARG A 248 -10.43 15.11 -14.37
N TRP A 249 -11.65 15.47 -13.98
CA TRP A 249 -12.55 16.21 -14.88
C TRP A 249 -12.34 17.72 -14.85
N HIS A 250 -11.93 18.27 -13.71
CA HIS A 250 -11.76 19.71 -13.57
C HIS A 250 -10.28 20.10 -13.69
N TRP A 251 -9.45 19.67 -12.73
CA TRP A 251 -8.09 20.18 -12.60
C TRP A 251 -7.11 19.63 -13.63
N LEU A 252 -7.23 18.35 -14.02
CA LEU A 252 -6.44 17.79 -15.11
C LEU A 252 -6.82 18.44 -16.45
N ALA A 253 -8.10 18.71 -16.68
CA ALA A 253 -8.55 19.43 -17.87
C ALA A 253 -8.06 20.89 -17.90
N GLU A 254 -8.00 21.58 -16.77
CA GLU A 254 -7.37 22.91 -16.67
C GLU A 254 -5.86 22.85 -16.87
N LEU A 255 -5.20 21.82 -16.31
CA LEU A 255 -3.78 21.59 -16.49
C LEU A 255 -3.45 21.42 -17.97
N ASP A 256 -4.20 20.59 -18.70
CA ASP A 256 -4.00 20.35 -20.14
C ASP A 256 -4.21 21.61 -20.99
N ARG A 257 -5.09 22.52 -20.56
CA ARG A 257 -5.30 23.83 -21.19
C ARG A 257 -4.20 24.84 -20.87
N GLY A 258 -3.21 24.48 -20.05
CA GLY A 258 -2.12 25.38 -19.64
C GLY A 258 -2.57 26.53 -18.74
N GLN A 259 -3.72 26.40 -18.07
CA GLN A 259 -4.21 27.46 -17.17
C GLN A 259 -3.30 27.59 -15.94
N GLN A 260 -3.05 28.83 -15.52
CA GLN A 260 -2.10 29.12 -14.42
C GLN A 260 -2.50 28.43 -13.10
N THR A 261 -3.80 28.28 -12.84
CA THR A 261 -4.33 27.65 -11.63
C THR A 261 -4.31 26.12 -11.66
N GLY A 262 -4.32 25.50 -12.85
CA GLY A 262 -4.53 24.06 -13.04
C GLY A 262 -3.52 23.19 -12.28
N ALA A 263 -2.23 23.51 -12.36
CA ALA A 263 -1.18 22.76 -11.64
C ALA A 263 -1.29 22.91 -10.11
N SER A 264 -1.67 24.09 -9.61
CA SER A 264 -1.83 24.32 -8.18
C SER A 264 -3.07 23.62 -7.63
N GLY A 265 -4.19 23.68 -8.36
CA GLY A 265 -5.44 23.06 -7.95
C GLY A 265 -5.38 21.54 -8.00
N PHE A 266 -4.79 20.98 -9.05
CA PHE A 266 -4.56 19.54 -9.14
C PHE A 266 -3.75 19.03 -7.94
N ARG A 267 -2.64 19.69 -7.61
CA ARG A 267 -1.79 19.30 -6.47
C ARG A 267 -2.52 19.44 -5.12
N ARG A 268 -3.35 20.47 -4.94
CA ARG A 268 -4.15 20.64 -3.71
C ARG A 268 -5.17 19.50 -3.53
N VAL A 269 -5.86 19.12 -4.58
CA VAL A 269 -6.78 17.96 -4.52
C VAL A 269 -6.00 16.68 -4.27
N LEU A 270 -4.86 16.50 -4.93
CA LEU A 270 -4.00 15.34 -4.74
C LEU A 270 -3.44 15.24 -3.31
N LEU A 271 -3.12 16.36 -2.66
CA LEU A 271 -2.74 16.40 -1.25
C LEU A 271 -3.88 15.93 -0.33
N ALA A 272 -5.10 16.38 -0.58
CA ALA A 272 -6.28 15.93 0.17
C ALA A 272 -6.56 14.44 -0.06
N GLU A 273 -6.44 13.97 -1.30
CA GLU A 273 -6.55 12.56 -1.65
C GLU A 273 -5.48 11.72 -0.94
N MET A 274 -4.22 12.17 -0.91
CA MET A 274 -3.14 11.51 -0.19
C MET A 274 -3.47 11.32 1.30
N VAL A 275 -3.93 12.38 1.98
CA VAL A 275 -4.28 12.31 3.41
C VAL A 275 -5.41 11.31 3.62
N LEU A 276 -6.47 11.35 2.81
CA LEU A 276 -7.58 10.40 2.89
C LEU A 276 -7.12 8.96 2.63
N LEU A 277 -6.28 8.72 1.64
CA LEU A 277 -5.77 7.39 1.30
C LEU A 277 -4.86 6.83 2.40
N LEU A 278 -4.10 7.67 3.10
CA LEU A 278 -3.35 7.26 4.29
C LEU A 278 -4.28 6.89 5.46
N VAL A 279 -5.41 7.61 5.62
CA VAL A 279 -6.46 7.24 6.58
C VAL A 279 -7.12 5.91 6.19
N VAL A 280 -7.47 5.71 4.91
CA VAL A 280 -8.00 4.42 4.40
C VAL A 280 -7.04 3.30 4.75
N LEU A 281 -5.73 3.52 4.60
CA LEU A 281 -4.73 2.51 4.91
C LEU A 281 -4.71 2.15 6.41
N ALA A 282 -4.75 3.14 7.30
CA ALA A 282 -4.82 2.90 8.74
C ALA A 282 -6.10 2.15 9.15
N ILE A 283 -7.25 2.48 8.55
CA ILE A 283 -8.51 1.74 8.77
C ILE A 283 -8.37 0.30 8.23
N ALA A 284 -7.77 0.13 7.04
CA ALA A 284 -7.61 -1.17 6.41
C ALA A 284 -6.70 -2.11 7.20
N THR A 285 -5.63 -1.61 7.82
CA THR A 285 -4.75 -2.45 8.65
C THR A 285 -5.41 -2.84 9.95
N LYS A 286 -6.24 -1.97 10.55
CA LYS A 286 -7.08 -2.33 11.70
C LYS A 286 -8.13 -3.37 11.33
N LEU A 287 -8.81 -3.20 10.19
CA LEU A 287 -9.78 -4.16 9.67
C LEU A 287 -9.15 -5.54 9.44
N GLY A 288 -7.95 -5.58 8.87
CA GLY A 288 -7.25 -6.82 8.52
C GLY A 288 -6.90 -7.72 9.71
N ILE A 289 -6.80 -7.16 10.91
CA ILE A 289 -6.53 -7.91 12.15
C ILE A 289 -7.79 -8.11 13.01
N THR A 290 -8.92 -7.53 12.61
CA THR A 290 -10.20 -7.68 13.33
C THR A 290 -10.86 -8.97 12.87
N MET A 291 -11.43 -9.73 13.82
CA MET A 291 -12.14 -10.98 13.50
C MET A 291 -13.45 -10.67 12.75
N PRO A 292 -13.73 -11.36 11.64
CA PRO A 292 -15.02 -11.27 10.95
C PRO A 292 -16.20 -11.67 11.84
N ALA A 293 -17.39 -11.23 11.46
CA ALA A 293 -18.63 -11.76 12.03
C ALA A 293 -18.75 -13.26 11.72
N GLN A 294 -19.23 -14.05 12.70
CA GLN A 294 -19.53 -15.48 12.55
C GLN A 294 -21.00 -15.72 12.23
#